data_AF-A0A670ZNC0-F1
#
_entry.id   AF-A0A670ZNC0-F1
#
_cell.length_a   1.000
_cell.length_b   1.000
_cell.length_c   1.000
_cell.angle_alpha   90.00
_cell.angle_beta   90.00
_cell.angle_gamma   90.00
#
_symmetry.space_group_name_H-M   'P 1'
#
loop_
_entity.id
_entity.type
_entity.pdbx_description
1 polymer ?
#
loop_
_entity_poly.entity_id
_entity_poly.type
_entity_poly.pdbx_seq_one_letter_code
_entity_poly.pdbx_strand_id
1 'polypeptide(L)'
;SSPLISKLCPPSHSLSYFYLKLSEPSQGLHQFFIKVHLDDHPIIRFDSLTWKMEPLVPWMEEAGKEKFLIPEWMFRADLETLSKLDQEAGGLRTWQVNLGCELREDGSKGGFLCYGYDGMDFISFDKETLRWMTAQPLAQKVKEEWEEDPRWSQESKVFLEEICIAWLQRYLSYKKTTLEKIEPPVGKVTHKVEDERLEVLTCQAFGFYPKEIQATWTRDGEACKYETLLKNVAPNSDGTYYVQLSIEIDPKERDHFRCHLEHEGLQEPLDLAFKEERGERLRGPFPPPSAALEGRGFLQVGALPRGQGTLGKASTLQHLHFGELSISLIRALFLLL
;
A
#
# COMPACT_ATOMS: atom_id res chain seq x y z
N SER A 1 -16.34 -11.35 46.91
CA SER A 1 -15.45 -10.18 46.88
C SER A 1 -14.73 -10.19 45.56
N SER A 2 -14.95 -9.16 44.74
CA SER A 2 -14.55 -9.05 43.34
C SER A 2 -13.05 -9.21 43.08
N PRO A 3 -12.68 -9.53 41.83
CA PRO A 3 -11.54 -8.86 41.21
C PRO A 3 -12.00 -8.09 39.97
N LEU A 4 -11.91 -6.77 40.11
CA LEU A 4 -11.29 -5.84 39.17
C LEU A 4 -11.73 -5.98 37.70
N ILE A 5 -12.70 -5.14 37.37
CA ILE A 5 -12.87 -4.49 36.07
C ILE A 5 -11.49 -4.31 35.43
N SER A 6 -11.25 -5.03 34.33
CA SER A 6 -10.25 -4.68 33.34
C SER A 6 -10.40 -3.19 33.08
N LYS A 7 -9.45 -2.38 33.53
CA LYS A 7 -9.28 -1.03 33.00
C LYS A 7 -9.20 -1.22 31.50
N LEU A 8 -10.29 -0.92 30.79
CA LEU A 8 -10.23 -0.65 29.37
C LEU A 8 -9.11 0.38 29.24
N CYS A 9 -8.00 0.01 28.59
CA CYS A 9 -7.07 1.02 28.13
C CYS A 9 -7.92 2.03 27.36
N PRO A 10 -7.81 3.33 27.66
CA PRO A 10 -8.49 4.32 26.85
C PRO A 10 -8.07 4.07 25.39
N PRO A 11 -8.99 4.21 24.43
CA PRO A 11 -8.67 4.16 23.02
C PRO A 11 -7.40 4.97 22.76
N SER A 12 -6.36 4.29 22.31
CA SER A 12 -5.14 4.94 21.88
C SER A 12 -4.83 4.45 20.48
N HIS A 13 -4.43 5.40 19.65
CA HIS A 13 -3.95 5.08 18.32
C HIS A 13 -2.45 5.20 18.31
N SER A 14 -1.79 4.29 17.60
CA SER A 14 -0.34 4.31 17.46
C SER A 14 0.07 4.19 16.01
N LEU A 15 1.20 4.81 15.68
CA LEU A 15 1.85 4.66 14.39
C LEU A 15 3.27 4.18 14.67
N SER A 16 3.63 3.03 14.11
CA SER A 16 4.96 2.45 14.27
C SER A 16 5.60 2.11 12.94
N TYR A 17 6.91 2.28 12.89
CA TYR A 17 7.77 2.02 11.76
C TYR A 17 8.80 1.00 12.21
N PHE A 18 8.78 -0.15 11.55
CA PHE A 18 9.82 -1.15 11.67
C PHE A 18 10.71 -1.10 10.46
N TYR A 19 12.00 -0.94 10.69
CA TYR A 19 13.03 -0.91 9.69
C TYR A 19 14.00 -2.06 9.90
N LEU A 20 14.41 -2.71 8.82
CA LEU A 20 15.47 -3.72 8.81
C LEU A 20 16.46 -3.43 7.68
N LYS A 21 17.75 -3.40 8.02
CA LYS A 21 18.89 -3.48 7.08
C LYS A 21 19.64 -4.79 7.29
N LEU A 22 20.12 -5.39 6.20
CA LEU A 22 21.02 -6.55 6.20
C LEU A 22 22.41 -6.14 5.69
N SER A 23 23.48 -6.75 6.23
CA SER A 23 24.86 -6.38 5.87
C SER A 23 25.27 -6.93 4.49
N GLU A 24 24.78 -8.10 4.13
CA GLU A 24 24.99 -8.72 2.83
C GLU A 24 23.66 -9.24 2.25
N PRO A 25 23.44 -9.12 0.93
CA PRO A 25 22.35 -9.84 0.27
C PRO A 25 22.66 -11.34 0.25
N SER A 26 22.15 -12.12 1.19
CA SER A 26 22.02 -13.57 0.94
C SER A 26 21.03 -13.75 -0.21
N GLN A 27 21.34 -14.61 -1.20
CA GLN A 27 20.50 -14.84 -2.39
C GLN A 27 19.01 -14.93 -2.03
N GLY A 28 18.24 -13.90 -2.42
CA GLY A 28 16.77 -13.85 -2.24
C GLY A 28 16.23 -13.05 -1.06
N LEU A 29 17.06 -12.49 -0.15
CA LEU A 29 16.58 -11.62 0.94
C LEU A 29 16.65 -10.12 0.59
N HIS A 30 15.65 -9.36 1.04
CA HIS A 30 15.60 -7.91 0.91
C HIS A 30 16.74 -7.29 1.74
N GLN A 31 17.68 -6.58 1.10
CA GLN A 31 18.76 -5.85 1.80
C GLN A 31 18.21 -4.80 2.77
N PHE A 32 17.01 -4.30 2.49
CA PHE A 32 16.36 -3.25 3.25
C PHE A 32 14.84 -3.40 3.08
N PHE A 33 14.11 -3.35 4.19
CA PHE A 33 12.66 -3.18 4.14
C PHE A 33 12.15 -2.31 5.28
N ILE A 34 11.05 -1.60 5.03
CA ILE A 34 10.29 -0.84 6.03
C ILE A 34 8.88 -1.40 6.07
N LYS A 35 8.34 -1.53 7.28
CA LYS A 35 6.96 -1.90 7.50
C LYS A 35 6.33 -0.89 8.45
N VAL A 36 5.23 -0.29 8.03
CA VAL A 36 4.50 0.70 8.82
C VAL A 36 3.23 0.04 9.36
N HIS A 37 2.98 0.17 10.65
CA HIS A 37 1.76 -0.29 11.30
C HIS A 37 0.98 0.89 11.85
N LEU A 38 -0.31 0.90 11.59
CA LEU A 38 -1.28 1.74 12.28
C LEU A 38 -1.99 0.86 13.30
N ASP A 39 -1.84 1.20 14.57
CA ASP A 39 -2.12 0.31 15.69
C ASP A 39 -1.32 -0.99 15.49
N ASP A 40 -1.96 -2.16 15.61
CA ASP A 40 -1.34 -3.45 15.36
C ASP A 40 -1.46 -3.94 13.90
N HIS A 41 -1.96 -3.10 12.99
CA HIS A 41 -2.27 -3.49 11.62
C HIS A 41 -1.22 -2.94 10.63
N PRO A 42 -0.61 -3.79 9.80
CA PRO A 42 0.37 -3.32 8.81
C PRO A 42 -0.35 -2.62 7.65
N ILE A 43 0.09 -1.40 7.32
CA ILE A 43 -0.59 -0.52 6.35
C ILE A 43 0.26 -0.20 5.12
N ILE A 44 1.59 -0.20 5.26
CA ILE A 44 2.54 0.05 4.16
C ILE A 44 3.72 -0.91 4.30
N ARG A 45 4.19 -1.42 3.16
CA ARG A 45 5.48 -2.09 3.02
C ARG A 45 6.34 -1.35 2.01
N PHE A 46 7.62 -1.23 2.30
CA PHE A 46 8.64 -0.83 1.33
C PHE A 46 9.74 -1.87 1.31
N ASP A 47 10.21 -2.22 0.13
CA ASP A 47 11.37 -3.09 -0.04
C ASP A 47 12.37 -2.51 -1.07
N SER A 48 13.65 -2.85 -0.87
CA SER A 48 14.74 -2.34 -1.70
C SER A 48 14.91 -3.03 -3.06
N LEU A 49 14.11 -4.05 -3.38
CA LEU A 49 14.13 -4.67 -4.71
C LEU A 49 13.20 -3.90 -5.65
N THR A 50 12.01 -3.57 -5.16
CA THR A 50 10.99 -2.85 -5.94
C THR A 50 11.17 -1.35 -5.88
N TRP A 51 11.79 -0.82 -4.81
CA TRP A 51 11.87 0.61 -4.49
C TRP A 51 10.48 1.27 -4.50
N LYS A 52 9.45 0.49 -4.18
CA LYS A 52 8.05 0.93 -4.19
C LYS A 52 7.47 0.83 -2.79
N MET A 53 6.58 1.77 -2.50
CA MET A 53 5.70 1.70 -1.34
C MET A 53 4.44 0.97 -1.75
N GLU A 54 4.29 -0.22 -1.20
CA GLU A 54 3.15 -1.07 -1.43
C GLU A 54 2.14 -0.82 -0.30
N PRO A 55 0.95 -0.27 -0.62
CA PRO A 55 -0.13 -0.22 0.35
C PRO A 55 -0.57 -1.66 0.65
N LEU A 56 -0.65 -2.00 1.93
CA LEU A 56 -1.10 -3.33 2.39
C LEU A 56 -2.60 -3.36 2.66
N VAL A 57 -3.23 -2.18 2.69
CA VAL A 57 -4.65 -1.98 2.91
C VAL A 57 -5.21 -1.02 1.86
N PRO A 58 -6.48 -1.14 1.50
CA PRO A 58 -7.02 -0.51 0.29
C PRO A 58 -7.13 1.02 0.42
N TRP A 59 -7.46 1.49 1.62
CA TRP A 59 -7.55 2.90 1.97
C TRP A 59 -6.20 3.63 2.00
N MET A 60 -5.09 2.91 1.78
CA MET A 60 -3.75 3.49 1.68
C MET A 60 -3.28 3.68 0.23
N GLU A 61 -4.10 3.40 -0.77
CA GLU A 61 -3.74 3.63 -2.18
C GLU A 61 -3.48 5.12 -2.48
N GLU A 62 -4.19 6.04 -1.82
CA GLU A 62 -3.92 7.48 -1.93
C GLU A 62 -2.61 7.88 -1.25
N ALA A 63 -2.28 7.26 -0.11
CA ALA A 63 -1.01 7.47 0.59
C ALA A 63 0.19 7.01 -0.26
N GLY A 64 0.01 6.00 -1.13
CA GLY A 64 1.04 5.54 -2.07
C GLY A 64 1.45 6.57 -3.12
N LYS A 65 0.69 7.67 -3.28
CA LYS A 65 1.05 8.83 -4.13
C LYS A 65 1.86 9.88 -3.39
N GLU A 66 1.91 9.82 -2.06
CA GLU A 66 2.62 10.79 -1.23
C GLU A 66 4.11 10.45 -1.18
N LYS A 67 4.94 11.48 -1.23
CA LYS A 67 6.38 11.31 -1.07
C LYS A 67 6.66 11.04 0.41
N PHE A 68 6.74 9.77 0.76
CA PHE A 68 7.13 9.36 2.09
C PHE A 68 8.58 9.74 2.33
N LEU A 69 8.79 10.61 3.30
CA LEU A 69 10.11 11.06 3.69
C LEU A 69 10.56 10.15 4.83
N ILE A 70 11.56 9.33 4.54
CA ILE A 70 12.28 8.55 5.53
C ILE A 70 13.38 9.48 6.07
N PRO A 71 13.33 9.95 7.33
CA PRO A 71 14.39 10.82 7.82
C PRO A 71 15.76 10.16 7.73
N GLU A 72 16.69 10.84 7.07
CA GLU A 72 18.07 10.35 6.84
C GLU A 72 18.80 10.03 8.15
N TRP A 73 18.46 10.71 9.25
CA TRP A 73 19.01 10.45 10.57
C TRP A 73 18.70 9.04 11.10
N MET A 74 17.63 8.39 10.65
CA MET A 74 17.27 7.02 11.08
C MET A 74 18.33 5.99 10.67
N PHE A 75 19.20 6.31 9.71
CA PHE A 75 20.22 5.40 9.16
C PHE A 75 21.65 5.70 9.61
N ARG A 76 21.87 6.63 10.55
CA ARG A 76 23.22 7.18 10.81
C ARG A 76 24.23 6.20 11.39
N ALA A 77 23.83 5.24 12.23
CA ALA A 77 24.70 4.11 12.58
C ALA A 77 24.34 2.97 11.63
N ASP A 78 24.80 3.08 10.40
CA ASP A 78 24.55 2.07 9.42
C ASP A 78 25.42 0.83 9.69
N LEU A 79 25.09 -0.29 9.04
CA LEU A 79 25.81 -1.54 9.21
C LEU A 79 27.30 -1.42 8.88
N GLU A 80 27.72 -0.56 7.95
CA GLU A 80 29.14 -0.40 7.63
C GLU A 80 29.93 0.21 8.78
N THR A 81 29.33 1.18 9.47
CA THR A 81 29.92 1.78 10.67
C THR A 81 30.01 0.74 11.79
N LEU A 82 28.95 -0.04 12.02
CA LEU A 82 28.92 -1.08 13.06
C LEU A 82 29.85 -2.27 12.76
N SER A 83 29.91 -2.72 11.51
CA SER A 83 30.81 -3.79 11.07
C SER A 83 32.28 -3.41 11.20
N LYS A 84 32.64 -2.13 11.06
CA LYS A 84 34.02 -1.66 11.34
C LYS A 84 34.35 -1.69 12.84
N LEU A 85 33.34 -1.53 13.70
CA LEU A 85 33.51 -1.58 15.15
C LEU A 85 33.55 -3.02 15.66
N ASP A 86 32.84 -3.93 15.01
CA ASP A 86 32.81 -5.36 15.31
C ASP A 86 33.74 -6.13 14.36
N GLN A 87 35.07 -6.01 14.55
CA GLN A 87 36.07 -6.63 13.67
C GLN A 87 36.13 -8.17 13.77
N GLU A 88 35.39 -8.79 14.70
CA GLU A 88 35.37 -10.25 14.93
C GLU A 88 34.16 -10.95 14.26
N ALA A 89 33.30 -10.18 13.60
CA ALA A 89 32.00 -10.57 13.10
C ALA A 89 32.00 -11.22 11.71
N GLY A 90 32.31 -12.52 11.62
CA GLY A 90 31.91 -13.31 10.45
C GLY A 90 30.40 -13.58 10.47
N GLY A 91 29.64 -13.19 9.43
CA GLY A 91 28.23 -13.59 9.24
C GLY A 91 27.28 -12.47 8.82
N LEU A 92 26.02 -12.85 8.54
CA LEU A 92 24.93 -11.91 8.22
C LEU A 92 24.60 -11.06 9.46
N ARG A 93 24.75 -9.74 9.35
CA ARG A 93 24.42 -8.80 10.41
C ARG A 93 23.13 -8.06 10.10
N THR A 94 22.38 -7.75 11.14
CA THR A 94 21.09 -7.07 11.02
C THR A 94 21.07 -5.80 11.84
N TRP A 95 20.51 -4.74 11.25
CA TRP A 95 20.26 -3.47 11.93
C TRP A 95 18.77 -3.20 11.88
N GLN A 96 18.18 -3.02 13.06
CA GLN A 96 16.75 -2.87 13.23
C GLN A 96 16.46 -1.53 13.86
N VAL A 97 15.45 -0.82 13.36
CA VAL A 97 14.94 0.38 14.01
C VAL A 97 13.46 0.21 14.22
N ASN A 98 13.03 0.36 15.45
CA ASN A 98 11.63 0.39 15.82
C ASN A 98 11.35 1.77 16.39
N LEU A 99 10.53 2.56 15.69
CA LEU A 99 10.16 3.89 16.14
C LEU A 99 8.69 4.14 15.92
N GLY A 100 8.11 5.00 16.74
CA GLY A 100 6.70 5.30 16.63
C GLY A 100 6.20 6.27 17.69
N CYS A 101 4.93 6.59 17.56
CA CYS A 101 4.23 7.48 18.45
C CYS A 101 2.86 6.91 18.82
N GLU A 102 2.35 7.36 19.95
CA GLU A 102 1.03 7.01 20.47
C GLU A 102 0.28 8.31 20.76
N LEU A 103 -0.98 8.40 20.32
CA LEU A 103 -1.89 9.47 20.69
C LEU A 103 -3.04 8.86 21.52
N ARG A 104 -3.12 9.29 22.77
CA ARG A 104 -4.17 8.86 23.71
C ARG A 104 -5.34 9.84 23.71
N GLU A 105 -6.50 9.38 24.15
CA GLU A 105 -7.72 10.20 24.27
C GLU A 105 -7.56 11.47 25.12
N ASP A 106 -6.70 11.43 26.14
CA ASP A 106 -6.40 12.59 26.99
C ASP A 106 -5.50 13.63 26.29
N GLY A 107 -5.15 13.38 25.03
CA GLY A 107 -4.24 14.20 24.23
C GLY A 107 -2.77 13.98 24.55
N SER A 108 -2.43 13.08 25.48
CA SER A 108 -1.05 12.75 25.78
C SER A 108 -0.39 12.03 24.62
N LYS A 109 0.86 12.39 24.36
CA LYS A 109 1.66 11.90 23.24
C LYS A 109 2.79 11.01 23.75
N GLY A 110 2.71 9.73 23.41
CA GLY A 110 3.79 8.77 23.58
C GLY A 110 4.73 8.78 22.38
N GLY A 111 5.96 8.33 22.59
CA GLY A 111 6.94 8.18 21.52
C GLY A 111 8.04 7.23 21.95
N PHE A 112 8.50 6.40 21.02
CA PHE A 112 9.61 5.49 21.22
C PHE A 112 10.51 5.45 19.99
N LEU A 113 11.80 5.22 20.23
CA LEU A 113 12.81 5.05 19.20
C LEU A 113 13.88 4.11 19.77
N CYS A 114 13.92 2.91 19.22
CA CYS A 114 14.76 1.82 19.67
C CYS A 114 15.52 1.22 18.48
N TYR A 115 16.77 0.90 18.70
CA TYR A 115 17.65 0.26 17.74
C TYR A 115 18.02 -1.13 18.23
N GLY A 116 17.97 -2.10 17.32
CA GLY A 116 18.40 -3.46 17.51
C GLY A 116 19.58 -3.81 16.61
N TYR A 117 20.50 -4.61 17.12
CA TYR A 117 21.64 -5.15 16.38
C TYR A 117 21.66 -6.66 16.57
N ASP A 118 21.61 -7.41 15.47
CA ASP A 118 21.56 -8.88 15.47
C ASP A 118 20.40 -9.46 16.31
N GLY A 119 19.24 -8.81 16.26
CA GLY A 119 18.03 -9.21 16.99
C GLY A 119 18.02 -8.82 18.47
N MET A 120 19.07 -8.19 18.98
CA MET A 120 19.22 -7.80 20.37
C MET A 120 19.07 -6.28 20.54
N ASP A 121 18.49 -5.85 21.66
CA ASP A 121 18.45 -4.42 22.02
C ASP A 121 19.85 -3.83 22.02
N PHE A 122 20.03 -2.68 21.36
CA PHE A 122 21.32 -2.05 21.17
C PHE A 122 21.40 -0.66 21.81
N ILE A 123 20.54 0.27 21.37
CA ILE A 123 20.45 1.62 21.92
C ILE A 123 19.02 2.16 21.78
N SER A 124 18.54 2.93 22.75
CA SER A 124 17.21 3.55 22.71
C SER A 124 17.27 5.03 23.10
N PHE A 125 16.29 5.80 22.63
CA PHE A 125 16.21 7.24 22.89
C PHE A 125 15.22 7.55 24.01
N ASP A 126 15.69 8.28 25.03
CA ASP A 126 14.82 8.86 26.05
C ASP A 126 14.46 10.30 25.64
N LYS A 127 13.22 10.49 25.19
CA LYS A 127 12.70 11.78 24.72
C LYS A 127 12.53 12.83 25.82
N GLU A 128 12.45 12.40 27.09
CA GLU A 128 12.28 13.31 28.22
C GLU A 128 13.62 13.91 28.63
N THR A 129 14.67 13.10 28.65
CA THR A 129 16.03 13.57 28.99
C THR A 129 16.85 13.99 27.78
N LEU A 130 16.37 13.72 26.55
CA LEU A 130 17.10 13.92 25.29
C LEU A 130 18.41 13.12 25.21
N ARG A 131 18.47 11.98 25.89
CA ARG A 131 19.68 11.14 25.99
C ARG A 131 19.47 9.77 25.36
N TRP A 132 20.57 9.14 25.00
CA TRP A 132 20.57 7.78 24.49
C TRP A 132 20.94 6.77 25.58
N MET A 133 20.20 5.69 25.66
CA MET A 133 20.36 4.61 26.62
C MET A 133 20.93 3.39 25.92
N THR A 134 22.13 2.97 26.33
CA THR A 134 22.84 1.84 25.73
C THR A 134 22.44 0.53 26.40
N ALA A 135 22.20 -0.50 25.61
CA ALA A 135 21.95 -1.87 26.08
C ALA A 135 23.18 -2.78 25.90
N GLN A 136 24.10 -2.41 24.99
CA GLN A 136 25.32 -3.16 24.70
C GLN A 136 26.57 -2.28 24.84
N PRO A 137 27.73 -2.83 25.22
CA PRO A 137 28.98 -2.06 25.30
C PRO A 137 29.38 -1.41 23.97
N LEU A 138 29.15 -2.11 22.85
CA LEU A 138 29.43 -1.60 21.50
C LEU A 138 28.62 -0.34 21.16
N ALA A 139 27.44 -0.17 21.77
CA ALA A 139 26.60 1.00 21.58
C ALA A 139 27.15 2.27 22.26
N GLN A 140 28.12 2.15 23.17
CA GLN A 140 28.69 3.30 23.87
C GLN A 140 29.38 4.29 22.91
N LYS A 141 30.10 3.76 21.91
CA LYS A 141 30.75 4.61 20.90
C LYS A 141 29.73 5.31 20.00
N VAL A 142 28.67 4.61 19.62
CA VAL A 142 27.56 5.18 18.84
C VAL A 142 26.84 6.26 19.64
N LYS A 143 26.62 6.03 20.94
CA LYS A 143 26.06 7.03 21.86
C LYS A 143 26.91 8.31 21.90
N GLU A 144 28.22 8.17 22.07
CA GLU A 144 29.13 9.33 22.14
C GLU A 144 29.10 10.15 20.86
N GLU A 145 29.11 9.48 19.71
CA GLU A 145 28.92 10.13 18.41
C GLU A 145 27.56 10.83 18.35
N TRP A 146 26.48 10.14 18.73
CA TRP A 146 25.12 10.66 18.65
C TRP A 146 24.79 11.80 19.61
N GLU A 147 25.48 11.87 20.75
CA GLU A 147 25.34 12.95 21.73
C GLU A 147 26.33 14.12 21.48
N GLU A 148 27.24 14.01 20.49
CA GLU A 148 28.19 15.09 20.14
C GLU A 148 27.47 16.34 19.60
N ASP A 149 26.41 16.14 18.80
CA ASP A 149 25.57 17.21 18.27
C ASP A 149 24.15 17.15 18.87
N PRO A 150 23.81 18.05 19.83
CA PRO A 150 22.50 18.08 20.48
C PRO A 150 21.31 18.26 19.53
N ARG A 151 21.54 18.72 18.29
CA ARG A 151 20.49 18.85 17.28
C ARG A 151 19.82 17.51 16.99
N TRP A 152 20.53 16.41 17.13
CA TRP A 152 20.02 15.08 16.77
C TRP A 152 18.98 14.58 17.77
N SER A 153 19.27 14.70 19.07
CA SER A 153 18.27 14.43 20.10
C SER A 153 17.05 15.33 19.93
N GLN A 154 17.26 16.61 19.56
CA GLN A 154 16.15 17.53 19.34
C GLN A 154 15.30 17.15 18.11
N GLU A 155 15.92 16.75 16.99
CA GLU A 155 15.23 16.27 15.79
C GLU A 155 14.44 14.98 16.07
N SER A 156 15.02 14.03 16.81
CA SER A 156 14.33 12.81 17.24
C SER A 156 13.09 13.14 18.07
N LYS A 157 13.20 14.08 19.01
CA LYS A 157 12.04 14.52 19.81
C LYS A 157 10.94 15.15 18.96
N VAL A 158 11.31 16.08 18.07
CA VAL A 158 10.35 16.73 17.15
C VAL A 158 9.66 15.69 16.27
N PHE A 159 10.41 14.71 15.77
CA PHE A 159 9.81 13.63 14.98
C PHE A 159 8.77 12.86 15.78
N LEU A 160 9.09 12.44 17.01
CA LEU A 160 8.20 11.62 17.84
C LEU A 160 6.96 12.38 18.31
N GLU A 161 7.08 13.68 18.63
CA GLU A 161 6.00 14.47 19.24
C GLU A 161 5.14 15.26 18.24
N GLU A 162 5.67 15.54 17.05
CA GLU A 162 5.00 16.36 16.03
C GLU A 162 4.81 15.58 14.74
N ILE A 163 5.89 15.17 14.08
CA ILE A 163 5.83 14.61 12.72
C ILE A 163 5.07 13.28 12.71
N CYS A 164 5.44 12.35 13.59
CA CYS A 164 4.78 11.05 13.69
C CYS A 164 3.30 11.21 14.05
N ILE A 165 2.96 12.11 14.97
CA ILE A 165 1.57 12.37 15.36
C ILE A 165 0.75 12.95 14.20
N ALA A 166 1.34 13.84 13.40
CA ALA A 166 0.69 14.38 12.21
C ALA A 166 0.40 13.27 11.17
N TRP A 167 1.35 12.36 10.94
CA TRP A 167 1.15 11.20 10.07
C TRP A 167 0.11 10.23 10.63
N LEU A 168 0.11 9.99 11.94
CA LEU A 168 -0.89 9.16 12.61
C LEU A 168 -2.30 9.70 12.36
N GLN A 169 -2.51 11.00 12.58
CA GLN A 169 -3.80 11.65 12.33
C GLN A 169 -4.21 11.61 10.85
N ARG A 170 -3.24 11.78 9.93
CA ARG A 170 -3.47 11.67 8.48
C ARG A 170 -3.89 10.27 8.06
N TYR A 171 -3.23 9.22 8.54
CA TYR A 171 -3.63 7.86 8.21
C TYR A 171 -4.97 7.45 8.84
N LEU A 172 -5.26 7.95 10.04
CA LEU A 172 -6.60 7.80 10.64
C LEU A 172 -7.68 8.50 9.81
N SER A 173 -7.39 9.67 9.21
CA SER A 173 -8.36 10.36 8.35
C SER A 173 -8.59 9.62 7.04
N TYR A 174 -7.56 9.01 6.43
CA TYR A 174 -7.73 8.12 5.27
C TYR A 174 -8.64 6.94 5.62
N LYS A 175 -8.32 6.22 6.71
CA LYS A 175 -9.14 5.11 7.19
C LYS A 175 -10.59 5.52 7.41
N LYS A 176 -10.84 6.69 8.03
CA LYS A 176 -12.19 7.21 8.24
C LYS A 176 -12.91 7.54 6.92
N THR A 177 -12.24 8.24 6.01
CA THR A 177 -12.83 8.65 4.72
C THR A 177 -13.16 7.44 3.86
N THR A 178 -12.36 6.37 3.92
CA THR A 178 -12.64 5.14 3.17
C THR A 178 -13.64 4.22 3.87
N LEU A 179 -13.74 4.24 5.21
CA LEU A 179 -14.88 3.64 5.91
C LEU A 179 -16.22 4.30 5.53
N GLU A 180 -16.19 5.58 5.12
CA GLU A 180 -17.36 6.28 4.56
C GLU A 180 -17.57 6.02 3.06
N LYS A 181 -16.54 5.54 2.33
CA LYS A 181 -16.64 5.21 0.91
C LYS A 181 -17.17 3.79 0.73
N ILE A 182 -18.47 3.62 0.87
CA ILE A 182 -19.13 2.35 0.62
C ILE A 182 -19.64 2.35 -0.83
N GLU A 183 -19.12 1.45 -1.65
CA GLU A 183 -19.54 1.27 -3.05
C GLU A 183 -20.27 -0.07 -3.18
N PRO A 184 -21.54 -0.10 -3.62
CA PRO A 184 -22.29 -1.34 -3.77
C PRO A 184 -21.82 -2.17 -4.97
N PRO A 185 -21.85 -3.51 -4.89
CA PRO A 185 -21.55 -4.38 -6.02
C PRO A 185 -22.61 -4.26 -7.11
N VAL A 186 -22.15 -4.14 -8.36
CA VAL A 186 -22.98 -4.32 -9.55
C VAL A 186 -22.76 -5.73 -10.06
N GLY A 187 -23.79 -6.58 -9.98
CA GLY A 187 -23.68 -7.97 -10.39
C GLY A 187 -24.28 -8.29 -11.76
N LYS A 188 -23.70 -9.28 -12.44
CA LYS A 188 -24.16 -9.86 -13.70
C LYS A 188 -24.01 -11.38 -13.67
N VAL A 189 -24.98 -12.09 -14.23
CA VAL A 189 -24.89 -13.54 -14.45
C VAL A 189 -24.74 -13.80 -15.95
N THR A 190 -23.75 -14.61 -16.30
CA THR A 190 -23.50 -15.11 -17.65
C THR A 190 -23.55 -16.63 -17.64
N HIS A 191 -23.68 -17.23 -18.81
CA HIS A 191 -23.75 -18.68 -18.96
C HIS A 191 -22.86 -19.15 -20.10
N LYS A 192 -22.41 -20.39 -20.00
CA LYS A 192 -21.72 -21.11 -21.07
C LYS A 192 -22.31 -22.51 -21.15
N VAL A 193 -22.89 -22.85 -22.29
CA VAL A 193 -23.43 -24.19 -22.54
C VAL A 193 -22.30 -25.06 -23.09
N GLU A 194 -21.98 -26.14 -22.40
CA GLU A 194 -20.94 -27.09 -22.79
C GLU A 194 -21.55 -28.22 -23.63
N ASP A 195 -22.67 -28.80 -23.16
CA ASP A 195 -23.46 -29.78 -23.90
C ASP A 195 -24.94 -29.79 -23.43
N GLU A 196 -25.74 -30.79 -23.84
CA GLU A 196 -27.16 -30.91 -23.48
C GLU A 196 -27.43 -31.18 -21.98
N ARG A 197 -26.42 -31.53 -21.21
CA ARG A 197 -26.52 -31.90 -19.79
C ARG A 197 -25.68 -31.02 -18.88
N LEU A 198 -24.77 -30.23 -19.43
CA LEU A 198 -23.84 -29.40 -18.69
C LEU A 198 -23.86 -27.95 -19.18
N GLU A 199 -24.21 -27.06 -18.27
CA GLU A 199 -24.11 -25.62 -18.42
C GLU A 199 -23.40 -25.01 -17.22
N VAL A 200 -22.47 -24.08 -17.47
CA VAL A 200 -21.77 -23.33 -16.43
C VAL A 200 -22.39 -21.95 -16.30
N LEU A 201 -22.96 -21.66 -15.13
CA LEU A 201 -23.37 -20.31 -14.77
C LEU A 201 -22.21 -19.60 -14.08
N THR A 202 -21.95 -18.36 -14.48
CA THR A 202 -20.92 -17.50 -13.88
C THR A 202 -21.52 -16.19 -13.42
N CYS A 203 -21.49 -15.97 -12.11
CA CYS A 203 -21.88 -14.72 -11.48
C CYS A 203 -20.65 -13.85 -11.24
N GLN A 204 -20.74 -12.61 -11.64
CA GLN A 204 -19.69 -11.60 -11.60
C GLN A 204 -20.24 -10.39 -10.85
N ALA A 205 -19.54 -9.89 -9.84
CA ALA A 205 -19.90 -8.63 -9.18
C ALA A 205 -18.71 -7.66 -9.20
N PHE A 206 -18.96 -6.43 -9.62
CA PHE A 206 -17.95 -5.42 -9.92
C PHE A 206 -18.11 -4.18 -9.05
N GLY A 207 -17.02 -3.44 -8.85
CA GLY A 207 -17.05 -2.06 -8.38
C GLY A 207 -17.33 -1.88 -6.90
N PHE A 208 -17.28 -2.93 -6.09
CA PHE A 208 -17.67 -2.84 -4.67
C PHE A 208 -16.51 -2.47 -3.74
N TYR A 209 -16.86 -1.82 -2.64
CA TYR A 209 -15.95 -1.52 -1.53
C TYR A 209 -16.76 -1.43 -0.23
N PRO A 210 -16.35 -2.06 0.89
CA PRO A 210 -15.04 -2.70 1.13
C PRO A 210 -14.92 -4.11 0.52
N LYS A 211 -13.76 -4.77 0.71
CA LYS A 211 -13.41 -6.08 0.10
C LYS A 211 -14.33 -7.21 0.57
N GLU A 212 -14.83 -7.11 1.80
CA GLU A 212 -15.61 -8.13 2.47
C GLU A 212 -16.97 -8.31 1.79
N ILE A 213 -17.12 -9.38 1.00
CA ILE A 213 -18.36 -9.74 0.30
C ILE A 213 -18.72 -11.22 0.53
N GLN A 214 -19.97 -11.48 0.87
CA GLN A 214 -20.53 -12.83 0.85
C GLN A 214 -21.18 -13.05 -0.51
N ALA A 215 -20.72 -14.06 -1.23
CA ALA A 215 -21.18 -14.35 -2.57
C ALA A 215 -21.35 -15.86 -2.70
N THR A 216 -22.56 -16.31 -2.96
CA THR A 216 -22.97 -17.72 -2.95
C THR A 216 -23.97 -18.00 -4.06
N TRP A 217 -23.90 -19.20 -4.64
CA TRP A 217 -25.01 -19.72 -5.43
C TRP A 217 -26.08 -20.27 -4.49
N THR A 218 -27.34 -20.04 -4.85
CA THR A 218 -28.51 -20.63 -4.19
C THR A 218 -29.35 -21.38 -5.22
N ARG A 219 -29.92 -22.51 -4.80
CA ARG A 219 -30.90 -23.30 -5.55
C ARG A 219 -32.19 -23.31 -4.74
N ASP A 220 -33.26 -22.75 -5.28
CA ASP A 220 -34.55 -22.64 -4.57
C ASP A 220 -34.46 -22.02 -3.16
N GLY A 221 -33.48 -21.12 -2.95
CA GLY A 221 -33.21 -20.46 -1.67
C GLY A 221 -32.22 -21.20 -0.75
N GLU A 222 -31.79 -22.41 -1.09
CA GLU A 222 -30.78 -23.15 -0.34
C GLU A 222 -29.37 -22.90 -0.89
N ALA A 223 -28.40 -22.65 -0.01
CA ALA A 223 -27.03 -22.31 -0.42
C ALA A 223 -26.25 -23.52 -0.96
N CYS A 224 -25.76 -23.42 -2.20
CA CYS A 224 -24.91 -24.40 -2.90
C CYS A 224 -23.45 -24.34 -2.40
N LYS A 225 -23.22 -24.79 -1.16
CA LYS A 225 -21.91 -24.65 -0.48
C LYS A 225 -20.77 -25.48 -1.09
N TYR A 226 -21.07 -26.62 -1.72
CA TYR A 226 -20.06 -27.60 -2.19
C TYR A 226 -19.97 -27.71 -3.72
N GLU A 227 -20.87 -27.04 -4.45
CA GLU A 227 -20.98 -27.07 -5.93
C GLU A 227 -20.40 -25.81 -6.59
N THR A 228 -19.97 -24.82 -5.78
CA THR A 228 -19.37 -23.59 -6.29
C THR A 228 -17.91 -23.86 -6.65
N LEU A 229 -17.59 -23.80 -7.95
CA LEU A 229 -16.31 -24.24 -8.53
C LEU A 229 -15.15 -23.25 -8.30
N LEU A 230 -15.46 -21.97 -8.07
CA LEU A 230 -14.45 -20.91 -7.96
C LEU A 230 -15.02 -19.72 -7.19
N LYS A 231 -14.27 -19.13 -6.26
CA LYS A 231 -14.55 -17.78 -5.71
C LYS A 231 -13.27 -16.97 -5.76
N ASN A 232 -13.14 -16.13 -6.77
CA ASN A 232 -11.97 -15.26 -6.93
C ASN A 232 -12.38 -13.82 -6.59
N VAL A 233 -11.76 -13.24 -5.57
CA VAL A 233 -11.87 -11.80 -5.26
C VAL A 233 -10.55 -11.13 -5.65
N ALA A 234 -10.62 -10.12 -6.51
CA ALA A 234 -9.45 -9.40 -7.01
C ALA A 234 -9.65 -7.88 -6.89
N PRO A 235 -8.57 -7.11 -6.65
CA PRO A 235 -8.63 -5.65 -6.68
C PRO A 235 -8.69 -5.13 -8.12
N ASN A 236 -9.42 -4.03 -8.32
CA ASN A 236 -9.46 -3.25 -9.56
C ASN A 236 -8.47 -2.07 -9.50
N SER A 237 -8.14 -1.48 -10.64
CA SER A 237 -7.21 -0.34 -10.72
C SER A 237 -7.76 0.98 -10.15
N ASP A 238 -9.05 1.04 -9.87
CA ASP A 238 -9.76 2.19 -9.31
C ASP A 238 -9.96 2.10 -7.78
N GLY A 239 -9.35 1.10 -7.13
CA GLY A 239 -9.44 0.86 -5.69
C GLY A 239 -10.70 0.11 -5.25
N THR A 240 -11.56 -0.33 -6.18
CA THR A 240 -12.71 -1.19 -5.91
C THR A 240 -12.35 -2.68 -6.06
N TYR A 241 -13.30 -3.57 -5.77
CA TYR A 241 -13.13 -5.01 -5.88
C TYR A 241 -14.02 -5.62 -6.96
N TYR A 242 -13.58 -6.79 -7.41
CA TYR A 242 -14.31 -7.68 -8.28
C TYR A 242 -14.38 -9.08 -7.66
N VAL A 243 -15.53 -9.75 -7.78
CA VAL A 243 -15.70 -11.16 -7.40
C VAL A 243 -16.32 -11.95 -8.54
N GLN A 244 -15.85 -13.18 -8.74
CA GLN A 244 -16.43 -14.14 -9.66
C GLN A 244 -16.68 -15.48 -8.97
N LEU A 245 -17.86 -16.05 -9.23
CA LEU A 245 -18.21 -17.40 -8.83
C LEU A 245 -18.95 -18.18 -9.91
N SER A 246 -18.62 -19.45 -10.07
CA SER A 246 -19.18 -20.32 -11.11
C SER A 246 -19.76 -21.61 -10.52
N ILE A 247 -20.81 -22.14 -11.14
CA ILE A 247 -21.47 -23.41 -10.80
C ILE A 247 -21.82 -24.17 -12.09
N GLU A 248 -21.69 -25.49 -12.06
CA GLU A 248 -22.15 -26.39 -13.11
C GLU A 248 -23.56 -26.88 -12.80
N ILE A 249 -24.45 -26.82 -13.79
CA ILE A 249 -25.87 -27.16 -13.66
C ILE A 249 -26.37 -27.95 -14.87
N ASP A 250 -27.50 -28.65 -14.69
CA ASP A 250 -28.32 -29.12 -15.83
C ASP A 250 -29.05 -27.91 -16.43
N PRO A 251 -28.95 -27.65 -17.76
CA PRO A 251 -29.64 -26.54 -18.41
C PRO A 251 -31.15 -26.47 -18.12
N LYS A 252 -31.80 -27.60 -17.82
CA LYS A 252 -33.24 -27.68 -17.49
C LYS A 252 -33.58 -27.12 -16.10
N GLU A 253 -32.60 -27.08 -15.20
CA GLU A 253 -32.79 -26.59 -13.83
C GLU A 253 -32.36 -25.12 -13.68
N ARG A 254 -31.96 -24.45 -14.76
CA ARG A 254 -31.41 -23.08 -14.75
C ARG A 254 -32.22 -22.08 -13.94
N ASP A 255 -33.54 -22.13 -14.04
CA ASP A 255 -34.43 -21.14 -13.41
C ASP A 255 -34.43 -21.20 -11.87
N HIS A 256 -34.00 -22.33 -11.30
CA HIS A 256 -33.89 -22.56 -9.85
C HIS A 256 -32.66 -21.90 -9.23
N PHE A 257 -31.66 -21.54 -10.04
CA PHE A 257 -30.41 -20.98 -9.55
C PHE A 257 -30.45 -19.45 -9.49
N ARG A 258 -29.95 -18.90 -8.38
CA ARG A 258 -29.76 -17.47 -8.14
C ARG A 258 -28.38 -17.25 -7.52
N CYS A 259 -27.69 -16.21 -7.97
CA CYS A 259 -26.48 -15.73 -7.32
C CYS A 259 -26.87 -14.72 -6.23
N HIS A 260 -26.55 -15.06 -4.99
CA HIS A 260 -26.84 -14.26 -3.81
C HIS A 260 -25.59 -13.48 -3.39
N LEU A 261 -25.72 -12.17 -3.26
CA LEU A 261 -24.63 -11.26 -2.90
C LEU A 261 -25.04 -10.44 -1.66
N GLU A 262 -24.28 -10.56 -0.59
CA GLU A 262 -24.38 -9.69 0.59
C GLU A 262 -23.12 -8.85 0.71
N HIS A 263 -23.31 -7.54 0.86
CA HIS A 263 -22.25 -6.57 0.97
C HIS A 263 -22.76 -5.35 1.75
N GLU A 264 -21.87 -4.69 2.50
CA GLU A 264 -22.22 -3.54 3.34
C GLU A 264 -22.83 -2.36 2.55
N GLY A 265 -22.49 -2.23 1.27
CA GLY A 265 -23.07 -1.23 0.38
C GLY A 265 -24.49 -1.51 -0.10
N LEU A 266 -25.01 -2.70 0.16
CA LEU A 266 -26.37 -3.07 -0.19
C LEU A 266 -27.30 -2.88 1.02
N GLN A 267 -28.42 -2.18 0.80
CA GLN A 267 -29.47 -2.09 1.82
C GLN A 267 -30.17 -3.44 2.04
N GLU A 268 -30.29 -4.24 0.98
CA GLU A 268 -30.82 -5.60 0.99
C GLU A 268 -29.94 -6.49 0.10
N PRO A 269 -29.79 -7.79 0.41
CA PRO A 269 -29.03 -8.71 -0.43
C PRO A 269 -29.49 -8.70 -1.88
N LEU A 270 -28.53 -8.85 -2.81
CA LEU A 270 -28.81 -8.86 -4.24
C LEU A 270 -28.89 -10.28 -4.77
N ASP A 271 -30.07 -10.67 -5.25
CA ASP A 271 -30.33 -11.97 -5.90
C ASP A 271 -30.40 -11.84 -7.42
N LEU A 272 -29.45 -12.46 -8.12
CA LEU A 272 -29.33 -12.37 -9.58
C LEU A 272 -29.64 -13.69 -10.25
N ALA A 273 -30.54 -13.64 -11.22
CA ALA A 273 -30.83 -14.74 -12.14
C ALA A 273 -30.17 -14.48 -13.50
N PHE A 274 -29.90 -15.55 -14.25
CA PHE A 274 -29.61 -15.40 -15.67
C PHE A 274 -30.82 -14.79 -16.40
N LYS A 275 -30.58 -13.78 -17.23
CA LYS A 275 -31.58 -13.20 -18.14
C LYS A 275 -31.08 -13.34 -19.55
N GLU A 276 -31.87 -14.01 -20.39
CA GLU A 276 -31.57 -14.12 -21.81
C GLU A 276 -31.71 -12.74 -22.47
N GLU A 277 -30.63 -12.20 -23.02
CA GLU A 277 -30.70 -10.98 -23.82
C GLU A 277 -31.47 -11.30 -25.10
N ARG A 278 -32.77 -10.99 -25.13
CA ARG A 278 -33.55 -11.02 -26.37
C ARG A 278 -32.97 -9.97 -27.31
N GLY A 279 -32.14 -10.42 -28.25
CA GLY A 279 -31.70 -9.58 -29.35
C GLY A 279 -32.93 -9.07 -30.09
N GLU A 280 -33.29 -7.81 -29.88
CA GLU A 280 -34.09 -7.05 -30.83
C GLU A 280 -33.28 -7.00 -32.12
N ARG A 281 -33.60 -7.94 -33.02
CA ARG A 281 -33.09 -7.98 -34.38
C ARG A 281 -33.61 -6.73 -35.07
N LEU A 282 -32.87 -5.63 -35.01
CA LEU A 282 -33.09 -4.44 -35.83
C LEU A 282 -32.92 -4.84 -37.30
N ARG A 283 -33.99 -5.38 -37.90
CA ARG A 283 -34.18 -5.43 -39.35
C ARG A 283 -34.63 -4.04 -39.79
N GLY A 284 -33.68 -3.12 -39.86
CA GLY A 284 -33.78 -1.88 -40.63
C GLY A 284 -32.92 -2.01 -41.89
N PRO A 285 -33.36 -1.50 -43.06
CA PRO A 285 -32.58 -1.62 -44.29
C PRO A 285 -31.31 -0.77 -44.19
N PHE A 286 -30.16 -1.37 -44.49
CA PHE A 286 -28.92 -0.64 -44.72
C PHE A 286 -29.15 0.39 -45.84
N PRO A 287 -28.80 1.68 -45.65
CA PRO A 287 -28.75 2.61 -46.78
C PRO A 287 -27.51 2.26 -47.65
N PRO A 288 -27.58 2.41 -48.98
CA PRO A 288 -26.44 2.18 -49.84
C PRO A 288 -25.38 3.28 -49.63
N PRO A 289 -24.10 3.00 -49.91
CA PRO A 289 -23.05 4.01 -49.77
C PRO A 289 -23.19 5.06 -50.87
N SER A 290 -23.44 6.32 -50.47
CA SER A 290 -23.37 7.47 -51.35
C SER A 290 -21.91 7.78 -51.69
N ALA A 291 -21.62 7.83 -52.98
CA ALA A 291 -20.40 8.37 -53.54
C ALA A 291 -20.26 9.88 -53.24
N ALA A 292 -19.06 10.32 -52.90
CA ALA A 292 -18.58 11.69 -53.01
C ALA A 292 -17.07 11.60 -53.31
N LEU A 293 -16.71 11.77 -54.58
CA LEU A 293 -16.14 12.99 -55.16
C LEU A 293 -14.63 13.09 -54.98
N GLU A 294 -13.94 12.69 -56.06
CA GLU A 294 -12.58 13.09 -56.38
C GLU A 294 -12.46 14.62 -56.38
N GLY A 295 -11.48 15.13 -55.66
CA GLY A 295 -11.10 16.55 -55.64
C GLY A 295 -9.62 16.69 -55.33
N ARG A 296 -8.85 16.93 -56.39
CA ARG A 296 -7.39 17.08 -56.46
C ARG A 296 -6.82 18.11 -55.48
N GLY A 297 -5.57 17.90 -55.05
CA GLY A 297 -4.73 18.96 -54.48
C GLY A 297 -3.41 18.50 -53.86
N PHE A 298 -2.48 18.00 -54.68
CA PHE A 298 -1.07 17.84 -54.30
C PHE A 298 -0.43 19.23 -54.10
N LEU A 299 0.19 19.46 -52.95
CA LEU A 299 1.22 20.49 -52.76
C LEU A 299 2.42 19.87 -52.04
N GLN A 300 3.57 20.42 -52.36
CA GLN A 300 4.82 19.74 -52.64
C GLN A 300 5.78 19.76 -51.43
N VAL A 301 6.60 18.73 -51.35
CA VAL A 301 7.77 18.59 -50.46
C VAL A 301 8.78 19.70 -50.76
N GLY A 302 9.15 20.47 -49.74
CA GLY A 302 10.30 21.38 -49.74
C GLY A 302 11.33 20.91 -48.71
N ALA A 303 12.51 20.51 -49.19
CA ALA A 303 13.65 20.09 -48.37
C ALA A 303 14.55 21.29 -48.01
N LEU A 304 15.03 21.28 -46.74
CA LEU A 304 16.33 21.74 -46.19
C LEU A 304 16.85 23.17 -46.48
N PRO A 305 17.60 23.76 -45.52
CA PRO A 305 19.05 23.60 -45.61
C PRO A 305 19.77 23.33 -44.28
N ARG A 306 20.92 22.66 -44.44
CA ARG A 306 22.00 22.49 -43.45
C ARG A 306 22.59 23.84 -43.06
N GLY A 307 22.89 24.01 -41.78
CA GLY A 307 23.84 24.99 -41.26
C GLY A 307 24.75 24.32 -40.23
N GLN A 308 26.05 24.27 -40.49
CA GLN A 308 27.12 23.78 -39.62
C GLN A 308 27.40 24.78 -38.49
N GLY A 309 27.76 24.28 -37.31
CA GLY A 309 28.30 25.09 -36.20
C GLY A 309 28.77 24.21 -35.05
N THR A 310 30.07 24.28 -34.76
CA THR A 310 30.92 23.48 -33.88
C THR A 310 30.82 23.79 -32.37
N LEU A 311 31.57 23.00 -31.56
CA LEU A 311 31.80 23.02 -30.09
C LEU A 311 30.69 22.31 -29.28
N GLY A 312 30.97 21.41 -28.34
CA GLY A 312 32.21 20.96 -27.72
C GLY A 312 31.89 19.82 -26.74
N LYS A 313 32.92 19.05 -26.38
CA LYS A 313 32.88 17.92 -25.44
C LYS A 313 32.18 18.26 -24.11
N ALA A 314 31.32 17.36 -23.63
CA ALA A 314 31.02 17.18 -22.20
C ALA A 314 30.61 15.70 -22.02
N SER A 315 31.54 14.81 -21.65
CA SER A 315 31.90 14.48 -20.26
C SER A 315 30.78 13.79 -19.49
N THR A 316 30.97 12.49 -19.32
CA THR A 316 30.57 11.64 -18.20
C THR A 316 30.25 12.41 -16.91
N LEU A 317 29.08 12.14 -16.33
CA LEU A 317 28.69 12.38 -14.93
C LEU A 317 27.86 11.15 -14.56
N GLN A 318 28.36 10.06 -13.98
CA GLN A 318 29.16 9.89 -12.75
C GLN A 318 28.58 10.64 -11.55
N HIS A 319 28.03 9.84 -10.62
CA HIS A 319 27.86 10.07 -9.19
C HIS A 319 27.42 11.49 -8.77
N LEU A 320 26.12 11.64 -8.52
CA LEU A 320 25.67 12.67 -7.58
C LEU A 320 26.09 12.25 -6.17
N HIS A 321 27.27 12.74 -5.77
CA HIS A 321 27.63 12.95 -4.37
C HIS A 321 26.55 13.84 -3.75
N PHE A 322 25.78 13.30 -2.80
CA PHE A 322 24.96 14.10 -1.88
C PHE A 322 25.89 14.82 -0.90
N GLY A 323 26.50 15.90 -1.36
CA GLY A 323 27.17 16.89 -0.53
C GLY A 323 26.25 18.10 -0.34
N GLU A 324 25.86 18.33 0.92
CA GLU A 324 25.39 19.61 1.47
C GLU A 324 24.22 20.29 0.74
N LEU A 325 22.99 19.82 0.99
CA LEU A 325 21.83 20.71 0.97
C LEU A 325 21.67 21.32 2.37
N SER A 326 21.86 22.63 2.46
CA SER A 326 21.68 23.42 3.69
C SER A 326 20.32 23.16 4.34
N ILE A 327 20.37 22.84 5.63
CA ILE A 327 19.26 22.49 6.55
C ILE A 327 18.12 23.54 6.54
N SER A 328 18.40 24.78 6.14
CA SER A 328 17.40 25.84 5.99
C SER A 328 16.42 25.59 4.84
N LEU A 329 16.83 24.88 3.78
CA LEU A 329 15.96 24.57 2.64
C LEU A 329 14.91 23.50 3.00
N ILE A 330 15.26 22.56 3.87
CA ILE A 330 14.35 21.51 4.34
C ILE A 330 13.26 22.12 5.22
N ARG A 331 13.60 23.03 6.13
CA ARG A 331 12.60 23.81 6.90
C ARG A 331 11.66 24.64 6.00
N ALA A 332 12.16 25.21 4.90
CA ALA A 332 11.36 26.02 4.00
C ALA A 332 10.40 25.20 3.12
N LEU A 333 10.77 23.97 2.74
CA LEU A 333 9.92 23.06 1.98
C LEU A 333 8.77 22.47 2.82
N PHE A 334 8.91 22.41 4.14
CA PHE A 334 7.90 21.87 5.06
C PHE A 334 6.87 22.90 5.57
N LEU A 335 7.10 24.21 5.39
CA LEU A 335 6.13 25.25 5.74
C LEU A 335 5.19 25.65 4.58
N LEU A 336 5.38 25.03 3.40
CA LEU A 336 4.62 25.32 2.17
C LEU A 336 3.69 24.16 1.73
N LEU A 337 3.55 23.12 2.55
CA LEU A 337 2.56 22.06 2.47
C LEU A 337 1.77 22.04 3.78
#